data_AF-A0A936I087-F1
#
_entry.id   AF-A0A936I087-F1
#
_cell.length_a   1.000
_cell.length_b   1.000
_cell.length_c   1.000
_cell.angle_alpha   90.00
_cell.angle_beta   90.00
_cell.angle_gamma   90.00
#
_symmetry.space_group_name_H-M   'P 1'
#
loop_
_entity.id
_entity.type
_entity.pdbx_description
1 polymer ?
#
loop_
_entity_poly.entity_id
_entity_poly.type
_entity_poly.pdbx_seq_one_letter_code
_entity_poly.pdbx_strand_id
1 'polypeptide(L)'
;MELTDRHGRTHRSLRISIVDKCDLRCTYCMPEDQHFLKREELMTRKEISTIAKLFVERYGITKIRLTGGEPLVRPDAVDIVGDMAQLGVSLGLTTNAMTLDRHLDGLIAAGLKNLNISLDTFDAERFKKIARRDGFDRVWASILLALEKGLRVKVNMVVMRGVNEDEILRFVEFTREHDVHVRFIEFMPFAGNHWGRERVYTYAEMLGHIGSVHTVEKLIDDPHSTAKAYRVPGWPGTFAVISTVTEPFCGDCDRLRLTAEGKMRNCLFTREETDLLSALRRGEDIAPLIEANVLAKHAMLGGLPQFKPEKEEEVLHDLSERPMVSIGG
;
A
#
# COMPACT_ATOMS: atom_id res chain seq x y z
N MET A 1 -13.26 -8.50 21.20
CA MET A 1 -12.75 -9.83 20.81
C MET A 1 -11.62 -9.63 19.83
N GLU A 2 -10.50 -10.33 19.92
CA GLU A 2 -9.42 -10.17 18.94
C GLU A 2 -9.71 -10.94 17.65
N LEU A 3 -9.36 -10.37 16.48
CA LEU A 3 -9.39 -11.09 15.20
C LEU A 3 -8.09 -11.88 15.03
N THR A 4 -8.13 -13.16 15.41
CA THR A 4 -7.00 -14.08 15.26
C THR A 4 -7.36 -15.17 14.25
N ASP A 5 -6.46 -15.42 13.30
CA ASP A 5 -6.65 -16.48 12.31
C ASP A 5 -6.21 -17.87 12.80
N ARG A 6 -6.36 -18.88 11.93
CA ARG A 6 -5.99 -20.29 12.24
C ARG A 6 -4.49 -20.52 12.42
N HIS A 7 -3.66 -19.52 12.15
CA HIS A 7 -2.21 -19.56 12.27
C HIS A 7 -1.70 -18.77 13.47
N GLY A 8 -2.61 -18.27 14.33
CA GLY A 8 -2.26 -17.54 15.55
C GLY A 8 -1.88 -16.09 15.30
N ARG A 9 -2.16 -15.54 14.11
CA ARG A 9 -1.85 -14.14 13.79
C ARG A 9 -3.02 -13.25 14.22
N THR A 10 -2.76 -12.30 15.11
CA THR A 10 -3.75 -11.30 15.51
C THR A 10 -3.72 -10.09 14.57
N HIS A 11 -4.85 -9.75 13.97
CA HIS A 11 -4.95 -8.67 13.00
C HIS A 11 -5.21 -7.33 13.68
N ARG A 12 -4.32 -6.36 13.46
CA ARG A 12 -4.38 -5.01 14.06
C ARG A 12 -4.36 -3.88 13.04
N SER A 13 -4.21 -4.20 11.74
CA SER A 13 -4.11 -3.22 10.67
C SER A 13 -5.19 -3.41 9.61
N LEU A 14 -5.99 -2.37 9.36
CA LEU A 14 -6.99 -2.33 8.29
C LEU A 14 -6.57 -1.33 7.20
N ARG A 15 -6.57 -1.78 5.95
CA ARG A 15 -6.40 -0.91 4.79
C ARG A 15 -7.73 -0.72 4.07
N ILE A 16 -8.13 0.52 3.85
CA ILE A 16 -9.42 0.85 3.24
C ILE A 16 -9.16 1.59 1.94
N SER A 17 -9.53 0.97 0.82
CA SER A 17 -9.64 1.63 -0.47
C SER A 17 -10.92 2.46 -0.47
N ILE A 18 -10.83 3.77 -0.61
CA ILE A 18 -12.01 4.66 -0.57
C ILE A 18 -12.53 5.02 -1.96
N VAL A 19 -11.78 4.67 -3.01
CA VAL A 19 -12.12 4.95 -4.41
C VAL A 19 -11.29 4.04 -5.30
N ASP A 20 -11.78 3.69 -6.47
CA ASP A 20 -11.10 2.85 -7.46
C ASP A 20 -10.47 3.67 -8.63
N LYS A 21 -10.86 4.94 -8.74
CA LYS A 21 -10.30 5.90 -9.70
C LYS A 21 -8.91 6.37 -9.28
N CYS A 22 -8.07 6.61 -10.27
CA CYS A 22 -6.76 7.21 -10.13
C CYS A 22 -6.56 8.30 -11.19
N ASP A 23 -5.88 9.37 -10.84
CA ASP A 23 -5.44 10.43 -11.74
C ASP A 23 -4.06 10.14 -12.37
N LEU A 24 -3.52 8.93 -12.20
CA LEU A 24 -2.40 8.38 -12.96
C LEU A 24 -2.82 7.09 -13.70
N ARG A 25 -1.96 6.59 -14.59
CA ARG A 25 -2.14 5.37 -15.38
C ARG A 25 -0.87 4.52 -15.36
N CYS A 26 -0.36 4.24 -14.16
CA CYS A 26 0.95 3.60 -13.99
C CYS A 26 0.99 2.22 -14.65
N THR A 27 2.02 1.96 -15.46
CA THR A 27 2.17 0.75 -16.29
C THR A 27 2.13 -0.56 -15.51
N TYR A 28 2.48 -0.54 -14.22
CA TYR A 28 2.50 -1.72 -13.35
C TYR A 28 1.25 -1.88 -12.47
N CYS A 29 0.31 -0.92 -12.52
CA CYS A 29 -0.78 -0.81 -11.53
C CYS A 29 -2.17 -0.85 -12.17
N MET A 30 -2.38 -0.10 -13.25
CA MET A 30 -3.69 0.05 -13.90
C MET A 30 -3.60 -0.39 -15.36
N PRO A 31 -4.36 -1.43 -15.77
CA PRO A 31 -4.45 -1.85 -17.17
C PRO A 31 -5.18 -0.80 -18.02
N GLU A 32 -4.95 -0.80 -19.33
CA GLU A 32 -5.50 0.21 -20.25
C GLU A 32 -7.03 0.18 -20.34
N ASP A 33 -7.63 -0.99 -20.19
CA ASP A 33 -9.06 -1.28 -20.25
C ASP A 33 -9.74 -1.27 -18.86
N GLN A 34 -9.13 -0.61 -17.87
CA GLN A 34 -9.67 -0.56 -16.51
C GLN A 34 -11.12 -0.06 -16.46
N HIS A 35 -12.01 -0.92 -15.97
CA HIS A 35 -13.38 -0.56 -15.63
C HIS A 35 -13.46 0.06 -14.23
N PHE A 36 -14.14 1.21 -14.14
CA PHE A 36 -14.37 1.88 -12.86
C PHE A 36 -15.79 1.62 -12.34
N LEU A 37 -15.90 1.50 -11.03
CA LEU A 37 -17.14 1.38 -10.29
C LEU A 37 -18.04 2.59 -10.53
N LYS A 38 -19.34 2.32 -10.62
CA LYS A 38 -20.38 3.34 -10.56
C LYS A 38 -20.49 3.89 -9.14
N ARG A 39 -21.13 5.05 -9.01
CA ARG A 39 -21.22 5.76 -7.73
C ARG A 39 -21.93 4.94 -6.66
N GLU A 40 -22.97 4.21 -7.05
CA GLU A 40 -23.78 3.35 -6.21
C GLU A 40 -23.05 2.08 -5.73
N GLU A 41 -22.01 1.65 -6.45
CA GLU A 41 -21.18 0.50 -6.08
C GLU A 41 -20.12 0.88 -5.04
N LEU A 42 -19.73 2.16 -4.97
CA LEU A 42 -18.77 2.66 -4.00
C LEU A 42 -19.38 2.77 -2.59
N MET A 43 -18.55 2.51 -1.58
CA MET A 43 -18.89 2.84 -0.20
C MET A 43 -19.01 4.36 -0.01
N THR A 44 -20.11 4.77 0.60
CA THR A 44 -20.31 6.14 1.10
C THR A 44 -19.41 6.41 2.31
N ARG A 45 -19.17 7.69 2.63
CA ARG A 45 -18.43 8.10 3.85
C ARG A 45 -19.01 7.45 5.11
N LYS A 46 -20.34 7.43 5.23
CA LYS A 46 -21.04 6.81 6.38
C LYS A 46 -20.80 5.31 6.47
N GLU A 47 -20.84 4.59 5.34
CA GLU A 47 -20.56 3.15 5.31
C GLU A 47 -19.10 2.85 5.68
N ILE A 48 -18.14 3.63 5.17
CA ILE A 48 -16.72 3.54 5.56
C ILE A 48 -16.57 3.71 7.08
N SER A 49 -17.13 4.78 7.64
CA SER A 49 -17.04 5.07 9.08
C SER A 49 -17.73 4.00 9.93
N THR A 50 -18.84 3.42 9.44
CA THR A 50 -19.56 2.35 10.14
C THR A 50 -18.73 1.07 10.21
N ILE A 51 -18.17 0.64 9.07
CA ILE A 51 -17.33 -0.57 8.99
C ILE A 51 -16.03 -0.37 9.78
N ALA A 52 -15.35 0.76 9.59
CA ALA A 52 -14.11 1.06 10.30
C ALA A 52 -14.31 1.10 11.83
N LYS A 53 -15.38 1.74 12.30
CA LYS A 53 -15.72 1.79 13.73
C LYS A 53 -15.93 0.39 14.30
N LEU A 54 -16.64 -0.49 13.60
CA LEU A 54 -16.79 -1.88 14.01
C LEU A 54 -15.43 -2.59 14.17
N PHE A 55 -14.54 -2.42 13.20
CA PHE A 55 -13.18 -2.98 13.25
C PHE A 55 -12.36 -2.47 14.43
N VAL A 56 -12.47 -1.18 14.77
CA VAL A 56 -11.74 -0.60 15.89
C VAL A 56 -12.34 -1.05 17.21
N GLU A 57 -13.64 -0.83 17.42
CA GLU A 57 -14.28 -1.01 18.73
C GLU A 57 -14.47 -2.49 19.10
N ARG A 58 -14.90 -3.34 18.14
CA ARG A 58 -15.16 -4.75 18.42
C ARG A 58 -13.91 -5.60 18.34
N TYR A 59 -13.05 -5.30 17.36
CA TYR A 59 -11.92 -6.15 16.98
C TYR A 59 -10.54 -5.62 17.39
N GLY A 60 -10.46 -4.39 17.88
CA GLY A 60 -9.21 -3.82 18.39
C GLY A 60 -8.20 -3.48 17.30
N ILE A 61 -8.65 -3.14 16.09
CA ILE A 61 -7.79 -2.57 15.05
C ILE A 61 -7.20 -1.25 15.58
N THR A 62 -5.88 -1.12 15.48
CA THR A 62 -5.14 0.05 15.98
C THR A 62 -4.49 0.85 14.87
N LYS A 63 -4.40 0.32 13.65
CA LYS A 63 -3.80 0.98 12.47
C LYS A 63 -4.81 1.01 11.33
N ILE A 64 -5.08 2.19 10.79
CA ILE A 64 -5.89 2.35 9.57
C ILE A 64 -5.05 3.03 8.50
N ARG A 65 -5.07 2.46 7.29
CA ARG A 65 -4.46 3.06 6.11
C ARG A 65 -5.51 3.31 5.04
N LEU A 66 -5.72 4.58 4.71
CA LEU A 66 -6.54 4.98 3.57
C LEU A 66 -5.71 4.91 2.28
N THR A 67 -6.32 4.37 1.24
CA THR A 67 -5.75 4.20 -0.10
C THR A 67 -6.89 4.30 -1.12
N GLY A 68 -6.65 3.90 -2.36
CA GLY A 68 -7.66 3.84 -3.40
C GLY A 68 -7.09 3.21 -4.66
N GLY A 69 -7.55 3.72 -5.80
CA GLY A 69 -6.63 4.16 -6.83
C GLY A 69 -5.80 5.33 -6.28
N GLU A 70 -6.27 6.56 -6.49
CA GLU A 70 -5.74 7.74 -5.80
C GLU A 70 -6.80 8.31 -4.86
N PRO A 71 -6.65 8.21 -3.53
CA PRO A 71 -7.68 8.67 -2.59
C PRO A 71 -8.02 10.15 -2.72
N LEU A 72 -7.07 11.02 -3.11
CA LEU A 72 -7.31 12.46 -3.20
C LEU A 72 -8.17 12.88 -4.41
N VAL A 73 -8.48 11.96 -5.34
CA VAL A 73 -9.49 12.25 -6.38
C VAL A 73 -10.93 12.20 -5.84
N ARG A 74 -11.12 11.66 -4.63
CA ARG A 74 -12.41 11.55 -3.97
C ARG A 74 -12.76 12.89 -3.29
N PRO A 75 -13.89 13.54 -3.60
CA PRO A 75 -14.20 14.88 -3.09
C PRO A 75 -14.25 15.00 -1.56
N ASP A 76 -14.73 13.97 -0.88
CA ASP A 76 -14.86 13.87 0.58
C ASP A 76 -13.67 13.14 1.24
N ALA A 77 -12.48 13.12 0.62
CA ALA A 77 -11.31 12.42 1.16
C ALA A 77 -10.82 13.00 2.51
N VAL A 78 -10.74 14.33 2.62
CA VAL A 78 -10.31 15.02 3.86
C VAL A 78 -11.30 14.76 4.99
N ASP A 79 -12.59 14.77 4.66
CA ASP A 79 -13.68 14.43 5.56
C ASP A 79 -13.57 12.99 6.11
N ILE A 80 -13.27 12.01 5.25
CA ILE A 80 -13.06 10.61 5.67
C ILE A 80 -11.82 10.50 6.57
N VAL A 81 -10.75 11.23 6.28
CA VAL A 81 -9.57 11.31 7.15
C VAL A 81 -9.95 11.81 8.54
N GLY A 82 -10.78 12.86 8.62
CA GLY A 82 -11.29 13.39 9.89
C GLY A 82 -12.10 12.36 10.67
N ASP A 83 -13.01 11.63 10.01
CA ASP A 83 -13.79 10.56 10.65
C ASP A 83 -12.89 9.45 11.20
N MET A 84 -11.88 9.03 10.43
CA MET A 84 -10.96 7.96 10.85
C MET A 84 -10.05 8.40 12.00
N ALA A 85 -9.64 9.67 12.03
CA ALA A 85 -8.79 10.21 13.09
C ALA A 85 -9.49 10.19 14.46
N GLN A 86 -10.82 10.34 14.49
CA GLN A 86 -11.62 10.28 15.71
C GLN A 86 -11.67 8.88 16.34
N LEU A 87 -11.31 7.82 15.60
CA LEU A 87 -11.30 6.45 16.10
C LEU A 87 -10.09 6.13 17.01
N GLY A 88 -9.17 7.07 17.22
CA GLY A 88 -8.01 6.86 18.09
C GLY A 88 -6.95 5.89 17.53
N VAL A 89 -6.98 5.65 16.21
CA VAL A 89 -6.04 4.76 15.51
C VAL A 89 -4.80 5.49 15.00
N SER A 90 -3.74 4.73 14.74
CA SER A 90 -2.63 5.20 13.90
C SER A 90 -3.08 5.29 12.45
N LEU A 91 -3.43 6.51 12.04
CA LEU A 91 -3.93 6.81 10.70
C LEU A 91 -2.80 7.14 9.73
N GLY A 92 -2.88 6.59 8.53
CA GLY A 92 -2.04 7.00 7.41
C GLY A 92 -2.79 7.00 6.07
N LEU A 93 -2.25 7.75 5.11
CA LEU A 93 -2.77 7.86 3.75
C LEU A 93 -1.70 7.40 2.76
N THR A 94 -2.06 6.63 1.74
CA THR A 94 -1.21 6.35 0.58
C THR A 94 -1.70 7.15 -0.61
N THR A 95 -0.84 7.95 -1.22
CA THR A 95 -1.15 8.82 -2.37
C THR A 95 0.01 8.87 -3.37
N ASN A 96 -0.26 9.19 -4.62
CA ASN A 96 0.73 9.56 -5.62
C ASN A 96 1.17 11.03 -5.53
N ALA A 97 0.52 11.81 -4.66
CA ALA A 97 0.78 13.21 -4.37
C ALA A 97 0.57 14.23 -5.51
N MET A 98 -0.09 13.85 -6.62
CA MET A 98 -0.40 14.75 -7.74
C MET A 98 -1.26 15.96 -7.37
N THR A 99 -2.07 15.84 -6.33
CA THR A 99 -2.96 16.90 -5.81
C THR A 99 -2.77 17.15 -4.31
N LEU A 100 -1.70 16.59 -3.72
CA LEU A 100 -1.49 16.65 -2.28
C LEU A 100 -1.34 18.09 -1.79
N ASP A 101 -0.65 18.95 -2.54
CA ASP A 101 -0.52 20.39 -2.30
C ASP A 101 -1.85 21.07 -1.95
N ARG A 102 -2.94 20.72 -2.64
CA ARG A 102 -4.27 21.31 -2.45
C ARG A 102 -5.01 20.77 -1.22
N HIS A 103 -4.68 19.57 -0.78
CA HIS A 103 -5.37 18.88 0.30
C HIS A 103 -4.58 18.86 1.62
N LEU A 104 -3.28 19.15 1.58
CA LEU A 104 -2.35 18.92 2.68
C LEU A 104 -2.76 19.61 3.98
N ASP A 105 -3.07 20.91 3.94
CA ASP A 105 -3.46 21.66 5.14
C ASP A 105 -4.76 21.09 5.74
N GLY A 106 -5.73 20.71 4.89
CA GLY A 106 -6.95 20.05 5.32
C GLY A 106 -6.70 18.67 5.95
N LEU A 107 -5.80 17.87 5.37
CA LEU A 107 -5.41 16.56 5.90
C LEU A 107 -4.73 16.69 7.27
N ILE A 108 -3.83 17.66 7.44
CA ILE A 108 -3.16 17.93 8.73
C ILE A 108 -4.21 18.37 9.76
N ALA A 109 -5.09 19.31 9.42
CA ALA A 109 -6.15 19.79 10.30
C ALA A 109 -7.12 18.66 10.71
N ALA A 110 -7.37 17.71 9.80
CA ALA A 110 -8.15 16.51 10.06
C ALA A 110 -7.43 15.46 10.93
N GLY A 111 -6.16 15.68 11.28
CA GLY A 111 -5.39 14.83 12.17
C GLY A 111 -4.47 13.81 11.50
N LEU A 112 -4.23 13.92 10.18
CA LEU A 112 -3.29 13.04 9.48
C LEU A 112 -1.85 13.32 9.92
N LYS A 113 -1.11 12.26 10.28
CA LYS A 113 0.31 12.34 10.70
C LYS A 113 1.27 11.56 9.81
N ASN A 114 0.77 10.53 9.11
CA ASN A 114 1.60 9.60 8.35
C ASN A 114 1.19 9.62 6.87
N LEU A 115 2.13 9.95 6.00
CA LEU A 115 1.95 9.91 4.55
C LEU A 115 2.84 8.82 3.94
N ASN A 116 2.25 8.01 3.08
CA ASN A 116 2.98 7.16 2.16
C ASN A 116 2.81 7.76 0.76
N ILE A 117 3.90 8.15 0.12
CA ILE A 117 3.89 8.72 -1.21
C ILE A 117 4.54 7.72 -2.18
N SER A 118 3.85 7.38 -3.26
CA SER A 118 4.41 6.56 -4.33
C SER A 118 5.21 7.43 -5.30
N LEU A 119 6.52 7.18 -5.40
CA LEU A 119 7.43 7.83 -6.35
C LEU A 119 8.44 6.80 -6.83
N ASP A 120 8.41 6.49 -8.14
CA ASP A 120 9.22 5.43 -8.72
C ASP A 120 10.52 5.92 -9.39
N THR A 121 10.73 7.24 -9.45
CA THR A 121 11.87 7.86 -10.15
C THR A 121 11.95 9.36 -9.80
N PHE A 122 13.17 9.91 -9.86
CA PHE A 122 13.45 11.34 -9.81
C PHE A 122 13.77 11.94 -11.20
N ASP A 123 13.52 11.20 -12.27
CA ASP A 123 13.60 11.66 -13.66
C ASP A 123 12.19 11.94 -14.20
N ALA A 124 11.94 13.16 -14.66
CA ALA A 124 10.61 13.61 -15.06
C ALA A 124 10.08 12.84 -16.30
N GLU A 125 10.95 12.53 -17.26
CA GLU A 125 10.57 11.78 -18.46
C GLU A 125 10.27 10.32 -18.13
N ARG A 126 11.06 9.70 -17.25
CA ARG A 126 10.80 8.36 -16.72
C ARG A 126 9.54 8.32 -15.90
N PHE A 127 9.27 9.35 -15.08
CA PHE A 127 8.02 9.49 -14.34
C PHE A 127 6.85 9.46 -15.31
N LYS A 128 6.91 10.27 -16.37
CA LYS A 128 5.87 10.34 -17.40
C LYS A 128 5.69 9.02 -18.14
N LYS A 129 6.77 8.28 -18.41
CA LYS A 129 6.70 6.94 -19.03
C LYS A 129 6.02 5.93 -18.11
N ILE A 130 6.39 5.90 -16.82
CA ILE A 130 5.82 4.98 -15.83
C ILE A 130 4.37 5.34 -15.54
N ALA A 131 4.09 6.59 -15.16
CA ALA A 131 2.79 7.07 -14.72
C ALA A 131 1.81 7.38 -15.87
N ARG A 132 2.32 7.42 -17.11
CA ARG A 132 1.61 7.80 -18.35
C ARG A 132 0.98 9.20 -18.31
N ARG A 133 1.44 10.05 -17.40
CA ARG A 133 1.04 11.45 -17.22
C ARG A 133 2.22 12.26 -16.71
N ASP A 134 2.21 13.53 -17.07
CA ASP A 134 3.17 14.50 -16.56
C ASP A 134 2.80 14.95 -15.14
N GLY A 135 3.77 15.41 -14.35
CA GLY A 135 3.50 15.88 -12.99
C GLY A 135 4.63 15.71 -11.97
N PHE A 136 5.80 15.23 -12.37
CA PHE A 136 6.93 14.98 -11.46
C PHE A 136 7.23 16.17 -10.54
N ASP A 137 7.39 17.37 -11.11
CA ASP A 137 7.74 18.57 -10.33
C ASP A 137 6.72 18.87 -9.22
N ARG A 138 5.43 18.62 -9.48
CA ARG A 138 4.37 18.83 -8.50
C ARG A 138 4.40 17.77 -7.40
N VAL A 139 4.60 16.50 -7.77
CA VAL A 139 4.75 15.40 -6.82
C VAL A 139 5.95 15.66 -5.92
N TRP A 140 7.07 16.05 -6.50
CA TRP A 140 8.29 16.36 -5.78
C TRP A 140 8.13 17.54 -4.83
N ALA A 141 7.55 18.66 -5.30
CA ALA A 141 7.23 19.80 -4.45
C ALA A 141 6.29 19.41 -3.30
N SER A 142 5.32 18.54 -3.54
CA SER A 142 4.39 18.07 -2.51
C SER A 142 5.06 17.19 -1.45
N ILE A 143 6.05 16.37 -1.84
CA ILE A 143 6.86 15.58 -0.90
C ILE A 143 7.65 16.50 0.02
N LEU A 144 8.33 17.50 -0.54
CA LEU A 144 9.12 18.47 0.23
C LEU A 144 8.23 19.29 1.17
N LEU A 145 7.07 19.74 0.69
CA LEU A 145 6.10 20.47 1.50
C LEU A 145 5.56 19.62 2.66
N ALA A 146 5.29 18.33 2.44
CA ALA A 146 4.83 17.43 3.49
C ALA A 146 5.90 17.21 4.58
N LEU A 147 7.17 17.12 4.19
CA LEU A 147 8.30 17.07 5.13
C LEU A 147 8.43 18.37 5.92
N GLU A 148 8.37 19.53 5.26
CA GLU A 148 8.43 20.86 5.90
C GLU A 148 7.31 21.06 6.93
N LYS A 149 6.10 20.59 6.61
CA LYS A 149 4.93 20.63 7.51
C LYS A 149 5.00 19.61 8.65
N GLY A 150 6.08 18.84 8.75
CA GLY A 150 6.34 17.92 9.87
C GLY A 150 5.56 16.62 9.83
N LEU A 151 5.03 16.20 8.67
CA LEU A 151 4.43 14.88 8.54
C LEU A 151 5.52 13.81 8.50
N ARG A 152 5.19 12.61 8.99
CA ARG A 152 6.03 11.42 8.80
C ARG A 152 5.84 10.91 7.38
N VAL A 153 6.79 11.21 6.51
CA VAL A 153 6.74 10.83 5.09
C VAL A 153 7.48 9.52 4.85
N LYS A 154 6.80 8.59 4.18
CA LYS A 154 7.40 7.38 3.61
C LYS A 154 7.31 7.45 2.10
N VAL A 155 8.42 7.26 1.39
CA VAL A 155 8.41 7.19 -0.07
C VAL A 155 8.52 5.75 -0.52
N ASN A 156 7.61 5.32 -1.39
CA ASN A 156 7.56 3.97 -1.93
C ASN A 156 8.02 3.97 -3.39
N MET A 157 8.99 3.11 -3.69
CA MET A 157 9.47 2.85 -5.03
C MET A 157 9.27 1.37 -5.34
N VAL A 158 8.47 1.06 -6.36
CA VAL A 158 8.45 -0.28 -6.95
C VAL A 158 9.66 -0.40 -7.86
N VAL A 159 10.60 -1.26 -7.49
CA VAL A 159 11.85 -1.43 -8.23
C VAL A 159 11.64 -2.47 -9.33
N MET A 160 11.85 -2.04 -10.57
CA MET A 160 11.70 -2.85 -11.77
C MET A 160 13.02 -2.84 -12.53
N ARG A 161 13.56 -4.03 -12.79
CA ARG A 161 14.81 -4.19 -13.56
C ARG A 161 14.63 -3.67 -15.00
N GLY A 162 15.65 -2.99 -15.50
CA GLY A 162 15.68 -2.34 -16.80
C GLY A 162 14.79 -1.08 -16.87
N VAL A 163 14.34 -0.56 -15.73
CA VAL A 163 13.39 0.58 -15.70
C VAL A 163 13.89 1.68 -14.77
N ASN A 164 14.10 1.37 -13.49
CA ASN A 164 14.40 2.37 -12.47
C ASN A 164 15.38 1.90 -11.38
N GLU A 165 15.93 0.69 -11.46
CA GLU A 165 16.86 0.15 -10.46
C GLU A 165 18.17 0.96 -10.34
N ASP A 166 18.52 1.72 -11.38
CA ASP A 166 19.65 2.64 -11.42
C ASP A 166 19.50 3.82 -10.45
N GLU A 167 18.29 4.12 -9.99
CA GLU A 167 18.01 5.22 -9.07
C GLU A 167 17.98 4.82 -7.59
N ILE A 168 18.17 3.53 -7.26
CA ILE A 168 18.15 3.05 -5.85
C ILE A 168 19.07 3.89 -4.96
N LEU A 169 20.31 4.16 -5.42
CA LEU A 169 21.26 4.98 -4.67
C LEU A 169 20.79 6.41 -4.50
N ARG A 170 20.15 7.01 -5.51
CA ARG A 170 19.59 8.36 -5.43
C ARG A 170 18.48 8.45 -4.38
N PHE A 171 17.64 7.42 -4.29
CA PHE A 171 16.63 7.32 -3.23
C PHE A 171 17.25 7.11 -1.84
N VAL A 172 18.35 6.36 -1.73
CA VAL A 172 19.09 6.27 -0.47
C VAL A 172 19.67 7.63 -0.09
N GLU A 173 20.32 8.33 -1.00
CA GLU A 173 20.88 9.68 -0.78
C GLU A 173 19.81 10.71 -0.37
N PHE A 174 18.56 10.55 -0.80
CA PHE A 174 17.46 11.40 -0.33
C PHE A 174 17.29 11.33 1.21
N THR A 175 17.63 10.19 1.82
CA THR A 175 17.59 10.01 3.29
C THR A 175 18.74 10.71 4.03
N ARG A 176 19.76 11.18 3.32
CA ARG A 176 20.88 11.95 3.90
C ARG A 176 20.46 13.35 4.34
N GLU A 177 19.60 13.98 3.57
CA GLU A 177 19.21 15.38 3.75
C GLU A 177 17.86 15.54 4.45
N HIS A 178 17.04 14.47 4.46
CA HIS A 178 15.69 14.50 4.96
C HIS A 178 15.39 13.33 5.89
N ASP A 179 14.62 13.58 6.97
CA ASP A 179 14.02 12.54 7.81
C ASP A 179 12.84 11.87 7.08
N VAL A 180 13.18 11.16 6.01
CA VAL A 180 12.26 10.42 5.16
C VAL A 180 12.56 8.94 5.26
N HIS A 181 11.51 8.12 5.22
CA HIS A 181 11.63 6.67 5.21
C HIS A 181 11.34 6.11 3.80
N VAL A 182 12.40 5.79 3.06
CA VAL A 182 12.29 5.21 1.72
C VAL A 182 12.00 3.72 1.80
N ARG A 183 11.15 3.19 0.92
CA ARG A 183 10.83 1.77 0.87
C ARG A 183 10.89 1.27 -0.57
N PHE A 184 11.85 0.39 -0.80
CA PHE A 184 11.97 -0.35 -2.05
C PHE A 184 11.06 -1.58 -1.98
N ILE A 185 10.26 -1.77 -3.01
CA ILE A 185 9.27 -2.85 -3.10
C ILE A 185 9.65 -3.72 -4.29
N GLU A 186 9.78 -5.02 -4.06
CA GLU A 186 9.95 -5.97 -5.17
C GLU A 186 8.73 -5.91 -6.10
N PHE A 187 8.98 -5.91 -7.40
CA PHE A 187 7.91 -5.94 -8.38
C PHE A 187 7.09 -7.24 -8.24
N MET A 188 5.79 -7.11 -7.98
CA MET A 188 4.86 -8.21 -7.71
C MET A 188 3.99 -8.52 -8.92
N PRO A 189 3.53 -9.77 -9.05
CA PRO A 189 2.62 -10.14 -10.12
C PRO A 189 1.18 -9.71 -9.79
N PHE A 190 0.55 -8.99 -10.72
CA PHE A 190 -0.86 -8.61 -10.68
C PHE A 190 -1.49 -8.77 -12.06
N ALA A 191 -2.81 -8.90 -12.11
CA ALA A 191 -3.53 -8.92 -13.38
C ALA A 191 -3.21 -7.67 -14.23
N GLY A 192 -2.80 -7.90 -15.47
CA GLY A 192 -2.56 -6.86 -16.47
C GLY A 192 -1.27 -6.05 -16.31
N ASN A 193 -0.37 -6.39 -15.38
CA ASN A 193 0.86 -5.61 -15.16
C ASN A 193 2.11 -6.14 -15.90
N HIS A 194 1.94 -7.14 -16.78
CA HIS A 194 3.02 -7.79 -17.54
C HIS A 194 4.23 -8.15 -16.65
N TRP A 195 3.94 -8.72 -15.48
CA TRP A 195 4.98 -9.19 -14.59
C TRP A 195 5.72 -10.36 -15.21
N GLY A 196 7.05 -10.30 -15.14
CA GLY A 196 7.97 -11.37 -15.50
C GLY A 196 9.13 -11.39 -14.53
N ARG A 197 9.67 -12.58 -14.24
CA ARG A 197 10.71 -12.77 -13.21
C ARG A 197 11.97 -11.96 -13.52
N GLU A 198 12.31 -11.80 -14.79
CA GLU A 198 13.42 -10.99 -15.28
C GLU A 198 13.33 -9.52 -14.87
N ARG A 199 12.11 -9.02 -14.62
CA ARG A 199 11.87 -7.65 -14.18
C ARG A 199 11.98 -7.49 -12.66
N VAL A 200 12.05 -8.58 -11.90
CA VAL A 200 12.23 -8.53 -10.44
C VAL A 200 13.68 -8.19 -10.13
N TYR A 201 13.89 -7.05 -9.48
CA TYR A 201 15.14 -6.72 -8.81
C TYR A 201 15.03 -7.17 -7.35
N THR A 202 15.80 -8.16 -6.94
CA THR A 202 15.57 -8.88 -5.69
C THR A 202 16.03 -8.10 -4.47
N TYR A 203 15.52 -8.47 -3.29
CA TYR A 203 15.99 -7.96 -2.01
C TYR A 203 17.52 -8.00 -1.85
N ALA A 204 18.15 -9.12 -2.20
CA ALA A 204 19.59 -9.30 -2.12
C ALA A 204 20.33 -8.36 -3.09
N GLU A 205 19.82 -8.18 -4.31
CA GLU A 205 20.39 -7.24 -5.28
C GLU A 205 20.23 -5.79 -4.84
N MET A 206 19.08 -5.39 -4.29
CA MET A 206 18.88 -4.04 -3.73
C MET A 206 19.88 -3.75 -2.61
N LEU A 207 20.02 -4.68 -1.65
CA LEU A 207 20.97 -4.54 -0.55
C LEU A 207 22.42 -4.55 -1.02
N GLY A 208 22.77 -5.40 -1.99
CA GLY A 208 24.10 -5.43 -2.59
C GLY A 208 24.43 -4.14 -3.35
N HIS A 209 23.48 -3.61 -4.13
CA HIS A 209 23.64 -2.35 -4.86
C HIS A 209 23.87 -1.18 -3.89
N ILE A 210 23.05 -1.07 -2.83
CA ILE A 210 23.24 -0.04 -1.81
C ILE A 210 24.58 -0.22 -1.07
N GLY A 211 24.88 -1.46 -0.68
CA GLY A 211 26.11 -1.85 0.02
C GLY A 211 27.40 -1.63 -0.78
N SER A 212 27.31 -1.49 -2.11
CA SER A 212 28.47 -1.22 -2.96
C SER A 212 28.99 0.22 -2.82
N VAL A 213 28.17 1.14 -2.32
CA VAL A 213 28.51 2.56 -2.15
C VAL A 213 28.41 3.01 -0.69
N HIS A 214 27.44 2.49 0.07
CA HIS A 214 27.17 2.91 1.44
C HIS A 214 27.35 1.77 2.44
N THR A 215 27.97 2.06 3.58
CA THR A 215 27.85 1.20 4.76
C THR A 215 26.46 1.36 5.36
N VAL A 216 25.77 0.24 5.60
CA VAL A 216 24.39 0.24 6.10
C VAL A 216 24.27 -0.57 7.38
N GLU A 217 23.43 -0.10 8.30
CA GLU A 217 23.12 -0.76 9.56
C GLU A 217 21.67 -1.26 9.55
N LYS A 218 21.49 -2.52 9.93
CA LYS A 218 20.16 -3.12 10.08
C LYS A 218 19.47 -2.55 11.32
N LEU A 219 18.19 -2.17 11.17
CA LEU A 219 17.36 -1.73 12.29
C LEU A 219 16.55 -2.88 12.87
N ILE A 220 16.16 -2.72 14.14
CA ILE A 220 15.21 -3.61 14.80
C ILE A 220 13.84 -3.33 14.19
N ASP A 221 13.30 -4.32 13.51
CA ASP A 221 11.97 -4.26 12.91
C ASP A 221 10.88 -4.53 13.97
N ASP A 222 9.71 -3.93 13.80
CA ASP A 222 8.50 -4.35 14.53
C ASP A 222 8.19 -5.82 14.19
N PRO A 223 7.70 -6.65 15.12
CA PRO A 223 7.40 -8.06 14.86
C PRO A 223 6.46 -8.28 13.67
N HIS A 224 5.55 -7.34 13.39
CA HIS A 224 4.61 -7.39 12.27
C HIS A 224 5.06 -6.55 11.06
N SER A 225 6.31 -6.08 11.06
CA SER A 225 6.87 -5.30 9.95
C SER A 225 7.01 -6.18 8.72
N THR A 226 6.63 -5.62 7.58
CA THR A 226 6.80 -6.28 6.29
C THR A 226 7.93 -5.70 5.47
N ALA A 227 8.64 -4.74 6.07
CA ALA A 227 9.79 -4.09 5.49
C ALA A 227 10.98 -4.35 6.42
N LYS A 228 12.11 -4.71 5.82
CA LYS A 228 13.38 -4.85 6.54
C LYS A 228 14.05 -3.48 6.52
N ALA A 229 14.02 -2.77 7.64
CA ALA A 229 14.56 -1.41 7.73
C ALA A 229 16.07 -1.38 8.00
N TYR A 230 16.71 -0.36 7.44
CA TYR A 230 18.14 -0.07 7.47
C TYR A 230 18.37 1.44 7.57
N ARG A 231 19.58 1.83 7.93
CA ARG A 231 20.05 3.22 7.83
C ARG A 231 21.49 3.29 7.35
N VAL A 232 21.86 4.43 6.80
CA VAL A 232 23.27 4.82 6.67
C VAL A 232 23.66 5.59 7.93
N PRO A 233 24.77 5.24 8.61
CA PRO A 233 25.17 5.93 9.85
C PRO A 233 25.32 7.44 9.67
N GLY A 234 24.78 8.20 10.62
CA GLY A 234 24.84 9.68 10.61
C GLY A 234 23.79 10.37 9.75
N TRP A 235 22.96 9.64 9.00
CA TRP A 235 21.88 10.23 8.21
C TRP A 235 20.57 10.27 9.01
N PRO A 236 19.73 11.31 8.83
CA PRO A 236 18.48 11.46 9.56
C PRO A 236 17.42 10.45 9.10
N GLY A 237 17.34 10.18 7.80
CA GLY A 237 16.37 9.29 7.22
C GLY A 237 16.78 7.81 7.28
N THR A 238 15.89 6.97 6.78
CA THR A 238 16.07 5.51 6.77
C THR A 238 15.54 4.92 5.47
N PHE A 239 15.95 3.71 5.14
CA PHE A 239 15.34 2.97 4.04
C PHE A 239 14.93 1.56 4.47
N ALA A 240 14.07 0.92 3.69
CA ALA A 240 13.71 -0.48 3.91
C ALA A 240 13.45 -1.19 2.60
N VAL A 241 13.53 -2.51 2.63
CA VAL A 241 13.10 -3.35 1.50
C VAL A 241 11.91 -4.21 1.89
N ILE A 242 10.89 -4.22 1.04
CA ILE A 242 9.70 -5.06 1.13
C ILE A 242 9.87 -6.21 0.13
N SER A 243 10.37 -7.34 0.64
CA SER A 243 10.67 -8.56 -0.13
C SER A 243 9.43 -9.41 -0.40
N THR A 244 8.51 -8.89 -1.21
CA THR A 244 7.20 -9.52 -1.46
C THR A 244 7.27 -10.84 -2.19
N VAL A 245 8.34 -11.07 -2.96
CA VAL A 245 8.50 -12.25 -3.83
C VAL A 245 9.55 -13.20 -3.26
N THR A 246 10.75 -12.69 -2.97
CA THR A 246 11.90 -13.55 -2.63
C THR A 246 11.90 -14.05 -1.20
N GLU A 247 11.48 -13.21 -0.25
CA GLU A 247 11.42 -13.54 1.17
C GLU A 247 10.10 -13.04 1.80
N PRO A 248 8.97 -13.75 1.59
CA PRO A 248 7.65 -13.28 2.02
C PRO A 248 7.48 -13.22 3.55
N PHE A 249 6.88 -12.12 4.03
CA PHE A 249 6.65 -11.80 5.45
C PHE A 249 5.28 -12.31 5.97
N CYS A 250 4.82 -13.47 5.51
CA CYS A 250 3.46 -13.92 5.80
C CYS A 250 3.25 -14.38 7.25
N GLY A 251 4.31 -14.84 7.93
CA GLY A 251 4.26 -15.41 9.28
C GLY A 251 3.66 -14.47 10.33
N ASP A 252 3.94 -13.17 10.20
CA ASP A 252 3.50 -12.16 11.17
C ASP A 252 2.51 -11.14 10.57
N CYS A 253 1.90 -11.46 9.43
CA CYS A 253 1.06 -10.52 8.68
C CYS A 253 -0.29 -10.24 9.38
N ASP A 254 -0.39 -9.06 9.99
CA ASP A 254 -1.55 -8.57 10.75
C ASP A 254 -2.58 -7.80 9.89
N ARG A 255 -2.42 -7.76 8.57
CA ARG A 255 -3.17 -6.87 7.68
C ARG A 255 -4.44 -7.47 7.11
N LEU A 256 -5.49 -6.66 7.10
CA LEU A 256 -6.76 -6.85 6.42
C LEU A 256 -7.00 -5.71 5.43
N ARG A 257 -7.81 -5.96 4.39
CA ARG A 257 -8.10 -5.00 3.33
C ARG A 257 -9.60 -4.93 3.09
N LEU A 258 -10.08 -3.72 2.84
CA LEU A 258 -11.43 -3.41 2.40
C LEU A 258 -11.35 -2.66 1.06
N THR A 259 -11.96 -3.21 0.02
CA THR A 259 -12.00 -2.60 -1.32
C THR A 259 -12.97 -1.43 -1.36
N ALA A 260 -12.96 -0.63 -2.43
CA ALA A 260 -13.81 0.56 -2.55
C ALA A 260 -15.32 0.25 -2.62
N GLU A 261 -15.66 -0.96 -3.06
CA GLU A 261 -17.01 -1.55 -3.06
C GLU A 261 -17.33 -2.34 -1.78
N GLY A 262 -16.48 -2.23 -0.75
CA GLY A 262 -16.69 -2.82 0.57
C GLY A 262 -16.65 -4.34 0.62
N LYS A 263 -15.80 -4.94 -0.22
CA LYS A 263 -15.44 -6.35 -0.11
C LYS A 263 -14.16 -6.51 0.70
N MET A 264 -14.17 -7.46 1.62
CA MET A 264 -13.05 -7.75 2.50
C MET A 264 -12.12 -8.78 1.89
N ARG A 265 -10.81 -8.50 1.99
CA ARG A 265 -9.72 -9.39 1.60
C ARG A 265 -8.78 -9.60 2.79
N ASN A 266 -8.52 -10.85 3.13
CA ASN A 266 -7.55 -11.21 4.19
C ASN A 266 -6.09 -11.24 3.71
N CYS A 267 -5.86 -11.21 2.39
CA CYS A 267 -4.55 -11.22 1.76
C CYS A 267 -4.55 -10.30 0.53
N LEU A 268 -3.38 -9.81 0.13
CA LEU A 268 -3.22 -9.09 -1.13
C LEU A 268 -3.52 -10.02 -2.33
N PHE A 269 -3.04 -11.26 -2.25
CA PHE A 269 -3.11 -12.26 -3.32
C PHE A 269 -4.33 -13.19 -3.27
N THR A 270 -5.27 -12.99 -2.33
CA THR A 270 -6.47 -13.83 -2.26
C THR A 270 -7.30 -13.74 -3.54
N ARG A 271 -7.89 -14.85 -3.97
CA ARG A 271 -8.90 -14.84 -5.06
C ARG A 271 -10.29 -14.57 -4.50
N GLU A 272 -10.53 -14.96 -3.26
CA GLU A 272 -11.81 -14.84 -2.59
C GLU A 272 -11.94 -13.51 -1.85
N GLU A 273 -13.13 -12.92 -1.93
CA GLU A 273 -13.51 -11.72 -1.22
C GLU A 273 -14.85 -11.92 -0.50
N THR A 274 -15.03 -11.26 0.63
CA THR A 274 -16.28 -11.33 1.40
C THR A 274 -17.03 -10.01 1.26
N ASP A 275 -18.24 -10.03 0.71
CA ASP A 275 -19.05 -8.82 0.51
C ASP A 275 -19.69 -8.35 1.82
N LEU A 276 -19.09 -7.32 2.42
CA LEU A 276 -19.61 -6.70 3.64
C LEU A 276 -20.61 -5.60 3.32
N LEU A 277 -20.42 -4.87 2.23
CA LEU A 277 -21.25 -3.71 1.88
C LEU A 277 -22.69 -4.11 1.59
N SER A 278 -22.90 -5.17 0.82
CA SER A 278 -24.25 -5.62 0.49
C SER A 278 -25.01 -6.10 1.73
N ALA A 279 -24.34 -6.83 2.62
CA ALA A 279 -24.92 -7.26 3.90
C ALA A 279 -25.25 -6.06 4.80
N LEU A 280 -24.33 -5.10 4.93
CA LEU A 280 -24.55 -3.87 5.68
C LEU A 280 -25.75 -3.08 5.14
N ARG A 281 -25.88 -2.96 3.82
CA ARG A 281 -26.99 -2.26 3.16
C ARG A 281 -28.34 -2.95 3.36
N ARG A 282 -28.36 -4.27 3.54
CA ARG A 282 -29.57 -5.02 3.94
C ARG A 282 -29.87 -4.94 5.44
N GLY A 283 -29.03 -4.25 6.22
CA GLY A 283 -29.18 -4.14 7.67
C GLY A 283 -28.76 -5.41 8.44
N GLU A 284 -27.98 -6.29 7.80
CA GLU A 284 -27.47 -7.52 8.41
C GLU A 284 -26.24 -7.25 9.29
N ASP A 285 -25.99 -8.11 10.28
CA ASP A 285 -24.74 -8.09 11.03
C ASP A 285 -23.60 -8.63 10.16
N ILE A 286 -22.60 -7.79 9.90
CA ILE A 286 -21.43 -8.13 9.09
C ILE A 286 -20.30 -8.78 9.90
N ALA A 287 -20.40 -8.81 11.24
CA ALA A 287 -19.37 -9.39 12.09
C ALA A 287 -19.07 -10.88 11.81
N PRO A 288 -20.07 -11.77 11.63
CA PRO A 288 -19.81 -13.17 11.29
C PRO A 288 -19.06 -13.33 9.97
N LEU A 289 -19.31 -12.44 9.00
CA LEU A 289 -18.62 -12.44 7.71
C LEU A 289 -17.14 -12.07 7.85
N ILE A 290 -16.85 -11.05 8.67
CA ILE A 290 -15.48 -10.62 8.99
C ILE A 290 -14.71 -11.76 9.67
N GLU A 291 -15.31 -12.38 10.67
CA GLU A 291 -14.71 -13.47 11.45
C GLU A 291 -14.43 -14.69 10.56
N ALA A 292 -15.37 -15.08 9.70
CA ALA A 292 -15.19 -16.16 8.74
C ALA A 292 -14.07 -15.84 7.72
N ASN A 293 -14.01 -14.60 7.20
CA ASN A 293 -12.97 -14.17 6.27
C ASN A 293 -11.56 -14.28 6.88
N VAL A 294 -11.41 -13.88 8.15
CA VAL A 294 -10.14 -14.01 8.88
C VAL A 294 -9.76 -15.47 9.09
N LEU A 295 -10.71 -16.32 9.47
CA LEU A 295 -10.44 -17.76 9.67
C LEU A 295 -10.06 -18.49 8.37
N ALA A 296 -10.49 -17.98 7.22
CA ALA A 296 -10.11 -18.51 5.90
C ALA A 296 -8.71 -18.07 5.42
N LYS A 297 -8.02 -17.20 6.17
CA LYS A 297 -6.70 -16.69 5.77
C LYS A 297 -5.67 -17.81 5.69
N HIS A 298 -5.10 -18.00 4.49
CA HIS A 298 -4.01 -18.96 4.28
C HIS A 298 -2.74 -18.60 5.07
N ALA A 299 -1.93 -19.62 5.36
CA ALA A 299 -0.65 -19.45 6.04
C ALA A 299 0.28 -18.48 5.29
N MET A 300 0.39 -18.65 3.97
CA MET A 300 1.27 -17.85 3.12
C MET A 300 0.63 -17.52 1.78
N LEU A 301 1.02 -16.38 1.21
CA LEU A 301 0.78 -15.96 -0.18
C LEU A 301 -0.68 -16.07 -0.66
N GLY A 302 -1.67 -16.06 0.24
CA GLY A 302 -3.07 -16.24 -0.14
C GLY A 302 -3.36 -17.63 -0.73
N GLY A 303 -2.56 -18.65 -0.42
CA GLY A 303 -2.71 -20.00 -0.95
C GLY A 303 -1.95 -20.26 -2.25
N LEU A 304 -1.31 -19.22 -2.82
CA LEU A 304 -0.49 -19.37 -4.02
C LEU A 304 0.76 -20.23 -3.74
N PRO A 305 1.27 -20.94 -4.76
CA PRO A 305 2.61 -21.50 -4.69
C PRO A 305 3.63 -20.40 -4.40
N GLN A 306 4.72 -20.75 -3.72
CA GLN A 306 5.85 -19.84 -3.61
C GLN A 306 6.29 -19.46 -5.03
N PHE A 307 6.66 -18.20 -5.23
CA PHE A 307 7.17 -17.67 -6.50
C PHE A 307 8.56 -18.27 -6.85
N LYS A 308 8.60 -19.59 -7.00
CA LYS A 308 9.78 -20.39 -7.30
C LYS A 308 10.07 -20.33 -8.80
N PRO A 309 11.33 -20.57 -9.20
CA PRO A 309 11.87 -20.12 -10.50
C PRO A 309 11.34 -20.85 -11.72
N GLU A 310 10.54 -21.90 -11.59
CA GLU A 310 10.50 -22.91 -12.63
C GLU A 310 9.44 -22.67 -13.71
N LYS A 311 8.30 -21.99 -13.41
CA LYS A 311 7.33 -21.57 -14.44
C LYS A 311 6.52 -20.33 -14.05
N GLU A 312 6.71 -19.24 -14.79
CA GLU A 312 5.96 -17.99 -14.69
C GLU A 312 4.46 -18.15 -14.94
N GLU A 313 4.09 -19.04 -15.87
CA GLU A 313 2.71 -19.34 -16.25
C GLU A 313 1.88 -19.91 -15.09
N GLU A 314 2.49 -20.74 -14.23
CA GLU A 314 1.81 -21.33 -13.06
C GLU A 314 1.48 -20.27 -12.00
N VAL A 315 2.38 -19.30 -11.81
CA VAL A 315 2.14 -18.16 -10.91
C VAL A 315 1.01 -17.29 -11.45
N LEU A 316 1.05 -16.95 -12.73
CA LEU A 316 0.10 -16.02 -13.35
C LEU A 316 -1.32 -16.59 -13.43
N HIS A 317 -1.48 -17.90 -13.67
CA HIS A 317 -2.79 -18.56 -13.74
C HIS A 317 -3.56 -18.49 -12.41
N ASP A 318 -2.86 -18.58 -11.29
CA ASP A 318 -3.50 -18.66 -9.97
C ASP A 318 -3.73 -17.29 -9.33
N LEU A 319 -3.27 -16.19 -9.96
CA LEU A 319 -3.45 -14.84 -9.41
C LEU A 319 -4.91 -14.40 -9.41
N SER A 320 -5.19 -13.49 -8.48
CA SER A 320 -6.42 -12.71 -8.55
C SER A 320 -6.47 -11.93 -9.87
N GLU A 321 -7.62 -11.99 -10.55
CA GLU A 321 -7.92 -11.20 -11.75
C GLU A 321 -8.02 -9.68 -11.46
N ARG A 322 -7.86 -9.27 -10.20
CA ARG A 322 -7.95 -7.88 -9.79
C ARG A 322 -6.64 -7.14 -10.03
N PRO A 323 -6.66 -6.01 -10.77
CA PRO A 323 -5.49 -5.14 -10.89
C PRO A 323 -5.23 -4.40 -9.58
N MET A 324 -3.99 -3.95 -9.38
CA MET A 324 -3.55 -3.34 -8.11
C MET A 324 -4.42 -2.14 -7.69
N VAL A 325 -4.83 -1.30 -8.65
CA VAL A 325 -5.70 -0.14 -8.39
C VAL A 325 -7.02 -0.51 -7.68
N SER A 326 -7.58 -1.69 -7.97
CA SER A 326 -8.90 -2.10 -7.48
C SER A 326 -8.90 -2.64 -6.04
N ILE A 327 -7.73 -3.02 -5.51
CA ILE A 327 -7.59 -3.66 -4.18
C ILE A 327 -6.84 -2.80 -3.16
N GLY A 328 -6.56 -1.54 -3.53
CA GLY A 328 -5.96 -0.52 -2.67
C GLY A 328 -4.47 -0.74 -2.42
N GLY A 329 -3.62 -0.15 -3.27
CA GLY A 329 -2.14 -0.19 -3.18
C GLY A 329 -1.56 0.04 -1.79
#